data_AF-A0A957M628-F1
#
_entry.id   AF-A0A957M628-F1
#
_cell.length_a   1.000
_cell.length_b   1.000
_cell.length_c   1.000
_cell.angle_alpha   90.00
_cell.angle_beta   90.00
_cell.angle_gamma   90.00
#
_symmetry.space_group_name_H-M   'P 1'
#
loop_
_entity.id
_entity.type
_entity.pdbx_description
1 polymer ?
#
loop_
_entity_poly.entity_id
_entity_poly.type
_entity_poly.pdbx_seq_one_letter_code
_entity_poly.pdbx_strand_id
1 'polypeptide(L)'
;MTEHIEPKAVAAPERPGSQIRAALAGFAERVAIPEEIVIVTTALLVGIGTGLGAVLFIWLLQQIGAVTAFVIANVGLIAGTLGTMAVAGVLVGFMIDRWASEAKGHGVPEVMEAIAIRG
;
A
#
# COMPACT_ATOMS: atom_id res chain seq x y z
N MET A 1 -69.96 -32.93 26.84
CA MET A 1 -69.02 -32.87 27.97
C MET A 1 -67.86 -33.82 27.66
N THR A 2 -66.91 -33.37 26.84
CA THR A 2 -65.67 -34.10 26.55
C THR A 2 -64.62 -33.04 26.19
N GLU A 3 -63.89 -32.59 27.22
CA GLU A 3 -62.68 -31.78 27.05
C GLU A 3 -61.65 -32.60 26.26
N HIS A 4 -61.29 -32.12 25.08
CA HIS A 4 -60.07 -32.55 24.40
C HIS A 4 -58.91 -31.77 25.02
N ILE A 5 -58.20 -32.40 25.95
CA ILE A 5 -56.95 -31.90 26.50
C ILE A 5 -55.86 -32.20 25.47
N GLU A 6 -55.41 -31.18 24.74
CA GLU A 6 -54.21 -31.25 23.91
C GLU A 6 -52.99 -31.58 24.79
N PRO A 7 -52.14 -32.56 24.41
CA PRO A 7 -50.91 -32.82 25.15
C PRO A 7 -49.94 -31.66 24.94
N LYS A 8 -49.73 -30.88 26.00
CA LYS A 8 -48.71 -29.83 26.07
C LYS A 8 -47.35 -30.48 25.77
N ALA A 9 -46.85 -30.25 24.56
CA ALA A 9 -45.57 -30.78 24.10
C ALA A 9 -44.48 -30.37 25.10
N VAL A 10 -43.86 -31.38 25.71
CA VAL A 10 -42.76 -31.24 26.65
C VAL A 10 -41.61 -30.57 25.92
N ALA A 11 -41.29 -29.33 26.32
CA ALA A 11 -40.13 -28.61 25.83
C ALA A 11 -38.87 -29.46 26.08
N ALA A 12 -38.22 -29.88 25.00
CA ALA A 12 -36.98 -30.65 25.06
C ALA A 12 -35.88 -29.80 25.72
N PRO A 13 -35.02 -30.40 26.57
CA PRO A 13 -33.97 -29.67 27.26
C PRO A 13 -32.96 -29.12 26.24
N GLU A 14 -32.81 -27.80 26.22
CA GLU A 14 -31.83 -27.14 25.36
C GLU A 14 -30.42 -27.63 25.70
N ARG A 15 -29.70 -28.09 24.67
CA ARG A 15 -28.36 -28.66 24.80
C ARG A 15 -27.37 -27.57 25.27
N PRO A 16 -26.68 -27.74 26.41
CA PRO A 16 -25.82 -26.69 27.01
C PRO A 16 -24.67 -26.18 26.14
N GLY A 17 -24.33 -26.89 25.05
CA GLY A 17 -23.24 -26.51 24.14
C GLY A 17 -23.59 -25.46 23.08
N SER A 18 -24.87 -25.11 22.87
CA SER A 18 -25.26 -24.13 21.84
C SER A 18 -25.08 -22.68 22.29
N GLN A 19 -25.26 -22.39 23.58
CA GLN A 19 -25.19 -21.04 24.12
C GLN A 19 -23.76 -20.49 24.14
N ILE A 20 -22.77 -21.35 24.40
CA ILE A 20 -21.34 -20.98 24.38
C ILE A 20 -20.90 -20.67 22.94
N ARG A 21 -21.34 -21.47 21.96
CA ARG A 21 -21.05 -21.21 20.54
C ARG A 21 -21.74 -19.94 20.04
N ALA A 22 -22.98 -19.67 20.48
CA ALA A 22 -23.70 -18.44 20.15
C ALA A 22 -23.05 -17.19 20.77
N ALA A 23 -22.60 -17.28 22.02
CA ALA A 23 -21.89 -16.20 22.70
C ALA A 23 -20.52 -15.91 22.06
N LEU A 24 -19.77 -16.96 21.69
CA LEU A 24 -18.50 -16.82 20.98
C LEU A 24 -18.67 -16.29 19.55
N ALA A 25 -19.73 -16.70 18.84
CA ALA A 25 -20.06 -16.17 17.52
C ALA A 25 -20.41 -14.68 17.60
N GLY A 26 -21.22 -14.26 18.57
CA GLY A 26 -21.56 -12.85 18.76
C GLY A 26 -20.39 -11.97 19.21
N PHE A 27 -19.35 -12.56 19.83
CA PHE A 27 -18.10 -11.85 20.15
C PHE A 27 -17.18 -11.75 18.93
N ALA A 28 -17.07 -12.81 18.13
CA ALA A 28 -16.31 -12.81 16.88
C ALA A 28 -16.88 -11.81 15.85
N GLU A 29 -18.20 -11.67 15.80
CA GLU A 29 -18.90 -10.73 14.92
C GLU A 29 -18.70 -9.26 15.35
N ARG A 30 -18.46 -9.01 16.65
CA ARG A 30 -18.08 -7.69 17.18
C ARG A 30 -16.62 -7.32 16.95
N VAL A 31 -15.77 -8.30 16.67
CA VAL A 31 -14.33 -8.12 16.38
C VAL A 31 -14.05 -8.12 14.87
N ALA A 32 -15.08 -8.30 14.02
CA ALA A 32 -14.96 -8.08 12.60
C ALA A 32 -14.55 -6.62 12.34
N ILE A 33 -13.29 -6.42 11.95
CA ILE A 33 -12.76 -5.11 11.58
C ILE A 33 -13.63 -4.61 10.40
N PRO A 34 -14.30 -3.45 10.53
CA PRO A 34 -15.05 -2.87 9.43
C PRO A 34 -14.12 -2.65 8.23
N GLU A 35 -14.58 -3.01 7.02
CA GLU A 35 -13.82 -2.83 5.78
C GLU A 35 -13.37 -1.37 5.59
N GLU A 36 -14.19 -0.42 6.05
CA GLU A 36 -13.88 1.01 6.08
C GLU A 36 -12.59 1.32 6.86
N ILE A 37 -12.39 0.69 8.02
CA ILE A 37 -11.19 0.89 8.83
C ILE A 37 -9.96 0.34 8.10
N VAL A 38 -10.09 -0.80 7.40
CA VAL A 38 -8.98 -1.37 6.62
C VAL A 38 -8.60 -0.44 5.47
N ILE A 39 -9.57 0.07 4.72
CA ILE A 39 -9.34 0.98 3.60
C ILE A 39 -8.70 2.29 4.09
N VAL A 40 -9.26 2.91 5.13
CA VAL A 40 -8.75 4.18 5.69
C VAL A 40 -7.34 4.01 6.25
N THR A 41 -7.09 2.93 6.99
CA THR A 41 -5.76 2.69 7.58
C THR A 41 -4.74 2.42 6.48
N THR A 42 -5.09 1.64 5.46
CA THR A 42 -4.20 1.35 4.33
C THR A 42 -3.91 2.62 3.52
N ALA A 43 -4.94 3.43 3.23
CA ALA A 43 -4.78 4.70 2.54
C ALA A 43 -3.88 5.66 3.32
N LEU A 44 -4.03 5.72 4.65
CA LEU A 44 -3.16 6.52 5.52
C LEU A 44 -1.70 6.04 5.46
N LEU A 45 -1.48 4.73 5.55
CA LEU A 45 -0.13 4.15 5.46
C LEU A 45 0.53 4.44 4.11
N VAL A 46 -0.20 4.27 3.01
CA VAL A 46 0.29 4.57 1.65
C VAL A 46 0.58 6.07 1.51
N GLY A 47 -0.30 6.94 2.01
CA GLY A 47 -0.09 8.40 1.97
C GLY A 47 1.14 8.84 2.76
N ILE A 48 1.32 8.32 3.98
CA ILE A 48 2.51 8.61 4.80
C ILE A 48 3.77 8.08 4.10
N GLY A 49 3.72 6.85 3.59
CA GLY A 49 4.86 6.24 2.90
C GLY A 49 5.30 7.02 1.66
N THR A 50 4.36 7.41 0.81
CA THR A 50 4.63 8.20 -0.40
C THR A 50 5.09 9.62 -0.05
N GLY A 51 4.49 10.26 0.96
CA GLY A 51 4.91 11.58 1.45
C GLY A 51 6.34 11.60 1.97
N LEU A 52 6.71 10.64 2.83
CA LEU A 52 8.09 10.51 3.31
C LEU A 52 9.06 10.16 2.19
N GLY A 53 8.64 9.29 1.26
CA GLY A 53 9.40 8.98 0.05
C GLY A 53 9.70 10.22 -0.78
N ALA A 54 8.73 11.13 -0.95
CA ALA A 54 8.91 12.38 -1.67
C ALA A 54 9.93 13.31 -0.97
N VAL A 55 9.84 13.46 0.35
CA VAL A 55 10.81 14.26 1.13
C VAL A 55 12.22 13.69 0.98
N LEU A 56 12.36 12.38 1.10
CA LEU A 56 13.65 11.70 0.88
C LEU A 56 14.15 11.95 -0.54
N PHE A 57 13.31 11.79 -1.56
CA PHE A 57 13.69 12.02 -2.95
C PHE A 57 14.20 13.45 -3.19
N ILE A 58 13.49 14.46 -2.67
CA ILE A 58 13.92 15.87 -2.76
C ILE A 58 15.28 16.07 -2.08
N TRP A 59 15.49 15.46 -0.91
CA TRP A 59 16.77 15.53 -0.22
C TRP A 59 17.90 14.88 -1.03
N LEU A 60 17.67 13.71 -1.66
CA LEU A 60 18.65 13.08 -2.55
C LEU A 60 19.01 13.96 -3.74
N LEU A 61 18.04 14.64 -4.36
CA LEU A 61 18.30 15.55 -5.47
C LEU A 61 19.23 16.70 -5.06
N GLN A 62 19.05 17.24 -3.85
CA GLN A 62 19.94 18.27 -3.31
C GLN A 62 21.37 17.74 -3.14
N GLN A 63 21.55 16.50 -2.64
CA GLN A 63 22.87 15.89 -2.52
C GLN A 63 23.54 15.67 -3.87
N ILE A 64 22.81 15.18 -4.87
CA ILE A 64 23.32 15.01 -6.23
C ILE A 64 23.72 16.37 -6.84
N GLY A 65 22.92 17.42 -6.59
CA GLY A 65 23.25 18.78 -7.00
C GLY A 65 24.54 19.30 -6.34
N ALA A 66 24.72 19.06 -5.05
CA ALA A 66 25.93 19.45 -4.32
C ALA A 66 27.19 18.73 -4.85
N VAL A 67 27.09 17.42 -5.11
CA VAL A 67 28.17 16.64 -5.73
C VAL A 67 28.49 17.16 -7.13
N THR A 68 27.46 17.48 -7.93
CA THR A 68 27.65 18.03 -9.28
C THR A 68 28.37 19.39 -9.23
N ALA A 69 27.98 20.26 -8.30
CA ALA A 69 28.64 21.55 -8.10
C ALA A 69 30.11 21.38 -7.68
N PHE A 70 30.40 20.43 -6.79
CA PHE A 70 31.75 20.09 -6.41
C PHE A 70 32.59 19.60 -7.60
N VAL A 71 32.05 18.72 -8.43
CA VAL A 71 32.74 18.23 -9.64
C VAL A 71 33.01 19.37 -10.62
N ILE A 72 32.02 20.24 -10.86
CA ILE A 72 32.17 21.41 -11.73
C ILE A 72 33.26 22.36 -11.21
N ALA A 73 33.34 22.59 -9.90
CA ALA A 73 34.34 23.45 -9.31
C ALA A 73 35.78 22.93 -9.49
N ASN A 74 35.98 21.60 -9.53
CA ASN A 74 37.29 20.98 -9.64
C ASN A 74 37.72 20.67 -11.09
N VAL A 75 36.77 20.29 -11.94
CA VAL A 75 37.02 19.80 -13.31
C VAL A 75 36.74 20.89 -14.36
N GLY A 76 36.04 21.96 -13.96
CA GLY A 76 35.60 23.03 -14.84
C GLY A 76 34.18 22.81 -15.35
N LEU A 77 33.52 23.91 -15.75
CA LEU A 77 32.09 23.93 -16.08
C LEU A 77 31.70 22.94 -17.18
N ILE A 78 32.42 22.93 -18.29
CA ILE A 78 32.07 22.12 -19.47
C ILE A 78 32.33 20.63 -19.20
N ALA A 79 33.56 20.29 -18.82
CA ALA A 79 33.96 18.90 -18.59
C ALA A 79 33.26 18.29 -17.36
N GLY A 80 33.09 19.06 -16.29
CA GLY A 80 32.36 18.63 -15.10
C GLY A 80 30.89 18.36 -15.38
N THR A 81 30.19 19.26 -16.08
CA THR A 81 28.76 19.08 -16.39
C THR A 81 28.53 17.91 -17.36
N LEU A 82 29.32 17.82 -18.43
CA LEU A 82 29.17 16.72 -19.39
C LEU A 82 29.53 15.38 -18.75
N GLY A 83 30.60 15.34 -17.94
CA GLY A 83 31.02 14.14 -17.24
C GLY A 83 29.96 13.63 -16.26
N THR A 84 29.39 14.51 -15.43
CA THR A 84 28.35 14.10 -14.48
C THR A 84 27.08 13.65 -15.18
N MET A 85 26.64 14.35 -16.23
CA MET A 85 25.46 13.95 -17.02
C MET A 85 25.67 12.61 -17.73
N ALA A 86 26.86 12.37 -18.30
CA ALA A 86 27.16 11.10 -18.95
C ALA A 86 27.15 9.93 -17.95
N VAL A 87 27.80 10.10 -16.79
CA VAL A 87 27.84 9.07 -15.75
C VAL A 87 26.44 8.81 -15.19
N ALA A 88 25.68 9.87 -14.88
CA ALA A 88 24.32 9.75 -14.39
C ALA A 88 23.42 9.05 -15.41
N GLY A 89 23.51 9.42 -16.69
CA GLY A 89 22.74 8.81 -17.77
C GLY A 89 23.05 7.33 -17.98
N VAL A 90 24.33 6.93 -17.94
CA VAL A 90 24.72 5.51 -18.06
C VAL A 90 24.25 4.71 -16.87
N LEU A 91 24.46 5.21 -15.66
CA LEU A 91 24.14 4.48 -14.44
C LEU A 91 22.62 4.33 -14.26
N VAL A 92 21.87 5.42 -14.39
CA VAL A 92 20.41 5.41 -14.26
C VAL A 92 19.79 4.69 -15.46
N GLY A 93 20.29 4.93 -16.67
CA GLY A 93 19.79 4.27 -17.88
C GLY A 93 19.94 2.75 -17.82
N PHE A 94 21.12 2.26 -17.43
CA PHE A 94 21.35 0.83 -17.23
C PHE A 94 20.46 0.25 -16.14
N MET A 95 20.27 0.98 -15.04
CA MET A 95 19.42 0.54 -13.93
C MET A 95 17.96 0.40 -14.34
N ILE A 96 17.41 1.40 -15.01
CA ILE A 96 16.02 1.40 -15.46
C ILE A 96 15.82 0.31 -16.52
N ASP A 97 16.73 0.20 -17.50
CA ASP A 97 16.60 -0.79 -18.57
C ASP A 97 16.62 -2.23 -18.07
N ARG A 98 17.44 -2.52 -17.06
CA ARG A 98 17.60 -3.89 -16.56
C ARG A 98 16.54 -4.31 -15.54
N TRP A 99 16.11 -3.41 -14.65
CA TRP A 99 15.29 -3.79 -13.50
C TRP A 99 13.88 -3.20 -13.48
N ALA A 100 13.66 -2.05 -14.11
CA ALA A 100 12.39 -1.33 -14.00
C ALA A 100 12.06 -0.62 -15.31
N SER A 101 11.90 -1.38 -16.39
CA SER A 101 11.62 -0.82 -17.72
C SER A 101 10.31 -0.02 -17.76
N GLU A 102 9.38 -0.32 -16.86
CA GLU A 102 8.10 0.38 -16.66
C GLU A 102 8.27 1.75 -15.97
N ALA A 103 9.40 1.99 -15.29
CA ALA A 103 9.71 3.28 -14.67
C ALA A 103 10.29 4.30 -15.69
N LYS A 104 10.31 3.95 -16.97
CA LYS A 104 10.74 4.86 -18.04
C LYS A 104 9.64 5.90 -18.28
N GLY A 105 10.00 7.17 -18.28
CA GLY A 105 9.08 8.26 -18.59
C GLY A 105 8.31 8.74 -17.36
N HIS A 106 7.02 9.03 -17.54
CA HIS A 106 6.23 9.79 -16.56
C HIS A 106 5.59 8.89 -15.50
N GLY A 107 5.44 7.59 -15.75
CA GLY A 107 4.81 6.63 -14.84
C GLY A 107 3.28 6.74 -14.74
N VAL A 108 2.70 7.87 -15.15
CA VAL A 108 1.24 8.10 -15.10
C VAL A 108 0.48 7.15 -16.04
N PRO A 109 0.86 6.97 -17.32
CA PRO A 109 0.19 6.03 -18.22
C PRO A 109 0.17 4.60 -17.66
N GLU A 110 1.27 4.15 -17.05
CA GLU A 110 1.42 2.81 -16.50
C GLU A 110 0.48 2.61 -15.29
N VAL A 111 0.36 3.62 -14.42
CA VAL A 111 -0.61 3.59 -13.31
C VAL A 111 -2.04 3.60 -13.84
N MET A 112 -2.33 4.41 -14.86
CA MET A 112 -3.66 4.45 -15.48
C MET A 112 -4.03 3.12 -16.14
N GLU A 113 -3.09 2.44 -16.78
CA GLU A 113 -3.28 1.11 -17.35
C GLU A 113 -3.51 0.05 -16.25
N ALA A 114 -2.74 0.10 -15.16
CA ALA A 114 -2.94 -0.80 -14.03
C ALA A 114 -4.35 -0.65 -13.42
N ILE A 115 -4.86 0.58 -13.32
CA ILE A 115 -6.24 0.85 -12.88
C ILE A 115 -7.25 0.35 -13.92
N ALA A 116 -7.00 0.53 -15.22
CA ALA A 116 -7.95 0.12 -16.26
C ALA A 116 -8.08 -1.41 -16.40
N ILE A 117 -7.00 -2.16 -16.13
CA ILE A 117 -6.97 -3.63 -16.31
C ILE A 117 -7.35 -4.37 -15.01
N ARG A 118 -7.02 -3.81 -13.85
CA ARG A 118 -7.16 -4.48 -12.54
C ARG A 118 -8.04 -3.72 -11.53
N GLY A 119 -8.55 -2.55 -11.91
CA GLY A 119 -9.46 -1.72 -11.13
C GLY A 119 -10.92 -1.95 -11.47
#